data_AF-A0A8C5K7T6-F1
#
_entry.id   AF-A0A8C5K7T6-F1
#
_cell.length_a   1.000
_cell.length_b   1.000
_cell.length_c   1.000
_cell.angle_alpha   90.00
_cell.angle_beta   90.00
_cell.angle_gamma   90.00
#
_symmetry.space_group_name_H-M   'P 1'
#
loop_
_entity.id
_entity.type
_entity.pdbx_description
1 polymer ?
#
loop_
_entity_poly.entity_id
_entity_poly.type
_entity_poly.pdbx_seq_one_letter_code
_entity_poly.pdbx_strand_id
1 'polypeptide(L)'
;MAGLSSAAVSGPGTPVAGPTGRDLFAEGLLEFLRPAVQQLDTHVHAVRESQVELREHIDNLATELCRINEDQKVALDLDPYVKKLLNARRRVVLVNNILQNAQERLRRLSHSVAKETARRRAMLDSGVYPSGSPSK
;
A
#
# COMPACT_ATOMS: atom_id res chain seq x y z
N MET A 1 -56.98 57.58 57.78
CA MET A 1 -58.06 56.58 57.67
C MET A 1 -57.39 55.22 57.47
N ALA A 2 -56.89 54.55 58.50
CA ALA A 2 -57.62 53.82 59.56
C ALA A 2 -58.53 52.72 58.99
N GLY A 3 -58.21 51.46 59.31
CA GLY A 3 -58.97 50.24 59.01
C GLY A 3 -58.05 49.02 58.86
N LEU A 4 -57.54 48.46 59.97
CA LEU A 4 -58.05 47.23 60.63
C LEU A 4 -57.81 45.96 59.79
N SER A 5 -56.77 45.20 60.13
CA SER A 5 -56.83 43.99 60.99
C SER A 5 -57.52 42.78 60.32
N SER A 6 -56.72 41.78 59.95
CA SER A 6 -57.15 40.39 59.82
C SER A 6 -55.92 39.53 60.18
N ALA A 7 -55.77 39.22 61.46
CA ALA A 7 -56.22 37.99 62.10
C ALA A 7 -55.37 36.78 61.68
N ALA A 8 -54.39 36.49 62.55
CA ALA A 8 -53.62 35.26 62.55
C ALA A 8 -54.55 34.05 62.59
N VAL A 9 -54.46 33.18 61.59
CA VAL A 9 -54.94 31.80 61.68
C VAL A 9 -53.73 30.91 61.96
N SER A 10 -53.37 30.83 63.25
CA SER A 10 -52.69 29.65 63.77
C SER A 10 -53.71 28.51 63.78
N GLY A 11 -53.55 27.59 62.83
CA GLY A 11 -54.26 26.31 62.76
C GLY A 11 -53.23 25.17 62.71
N PRO A 12 -53.60 23.98 63.19
CA PRO A 12 -52.78 23.13 64.05
C PRO A 12 -51.65 22.44 63.30
N GLY A 13 -50.57 22.16 64.04
CA GLY A 13 -49.42 21.39 63.57
C GLY A 13 -49.86 20.19 62.75
N THR A 14 -49.46 20.20 61.48
CA THR A 14 -49.35 18.97 60.70
C THR A 14 -48.53 18.01 61.55
N PRO A 15 -49.03 16.80 61.86
CA PRO A 15 -48.14 15.78 62.38
C PRO A 15 -47.07 15.62 61.31
N VAL A 16 -45.82 15.93 61.66
CA VAL A 16 -44.68 15.34 60.97
C VAL A 16 -44.96 13.84 61.04
N ALA A 17 -45.49 13.30 59.95
CA ALA A 17 -45.59 11.88 59.76
C ALA A 17 -44.13 11.42 59.74
N GLY A 18 -43.66 10.91 60.87
CA GLY A 18 -42.43 10.15 60.90
C GLY A 18 -42.50 9.10 59.79
N PRO A 19 -41.36 8.76 59.16
CA PRO A 19 -41.35 7.86 58.01
C PRO A 19 -42.16 6.61 58.37
N THR A 20 -43.18 6.31 57.56
CA THR A 20 -44.00 5.14 57.81
C THR A 20 -43.14 3.88 57.71
N GLY A 21 -43.54 2.76 58.32
CA GLY A 21 -42.79 1.50 58.19
C GLY A 21 -42.55 1.08 56.72
N ARG A 22 -43.42 1.56 55.81
CA ARG A 22 -43.27 1.40 54.36
C ARG A 22 -42.14 2.26 53.79
N ASP A 23 -41.96 3.49 54.28
CA ASP A 23 -40.91 4.40 53.82
C ASP A 23 -39.54 3.92 54.30
N LEU A 24 -39.42 3.46 55.55
CA LEU A 24 -38.19 2.87 56.09
C LEU A 24 -37.77 1.59 55.34
N PHE A 25 -38.75 0.75 54.98
CA PHE A 25 -38.49 -0.44 54.18
C PHE A 25 -38.06 -0.09 52.75
N ALA A 26 -38.73 0.86 52.11
CA ALA A 26 -38.36 1.33 50.77
C ALA A 26 -36.96 1.96 50.76
N GLU A 27 -36.61 2.73 51.80
CA GLU A 27 -35.29 3.31 51.98
C GLU A 27 -34.22 2.22 52.14
N GLY A 28 -34.45 1.21 52.98
CA GLY A 28 -33.53 0.09 53.14
C GLY A 28 -33.34 -0.73 51.86
N LEU A 29 -34.40 -0.92 51.05
CA LEU A 29 -34.31 -1.58 49.76
C LEU A 29 -33.50 -0.74 48.74
N LEU A 30 -33.69 0.58 48.73
CA LEU A 30 -32.90 1.49 47.89
C LEU A 30 -31.43 1.51 48.30
N GLU A 31 -31.14 1.47 49.60
CA GLU A 31 -29.79 1.43 50.13
C GLU A 31 -29.09 0.11 49.79
N PHE A 32 -29.83 -1.00 49.82
CA PHE A 32 -29.36 -2.30 49.36
C PHE A 32 -29.06 -2.34 47.85
N LEU A 33 -29.90 -1.71 47.01
CA LEU A 33 -29.74 -1.70 45.55
C LEU A 33 -28.71 -0.66 45.06
N ARG A 34 -28.46 0.39 45.83
CA ARG A 34 -27.52 1.48 45.50
C ARG A 34 -26.16 1.00 44.98
N PRO A 35 -25.44 0.05 45.63
CA PRO A 35 -24.14 -0.41 45.12
C PRO A 35 -24.24 -1.07 43.74
N ALA A 36 -25.31 -1.82 43.46
CA ALA A 36 -25.51 -2.45 42.15
C ALA A 36 -25.76 -1.40 41.05
N VAL A 37 -26.53 -0.36 41.36
CA VAL A 37 -26.79 0.76 40.44
C VAL A 37 -25.50 1.55 40.16
N GLN A 38 -24.69 1.82 41.19
CA GLN A 38 -23.41 2.52 41.03
C GLN A 38 -22.40 1.71 40.20
N GLN A 39 -22.35 0.39 40.41
CA GLN A 39 -21.51 -0.50 39.59
C GLN A 39 -21.96 -0.51 38.13
N LEU A 40 -23.26 -0.62 37.88
CA LEU A 40 -23.80 -0.54 36.52
C LEU A 40 -23.45 0.79 35.86
N ASP A 41 -23.62 1.91 36.57
CA ASP A 41 -23.30 3.24 36.05
C ASP A 41 -21.81 3.37 35.71
N THR A 42 -20.94 2.83 36.57
CA THR A 42 -19.49 2.76 36.32
C THR A 42 -19.18 1.97 35.04
N HIS A 43 -19.82 0.81 34.85
CA HIS A 43 -19.64 0.01 33.64
C HIS A 43 -20.17 0.69 32.38
N VAL A 44 -21.31 1.38 32.47
CA VAL A 44 -21.86 2.18 31.36
C VAL A 44 -20.90 3.29 30.97
N HIS A 45 -20.32 3.99 31.94
CA HIS A 45 -19.30 5.00 31.68
C HIS A 45 -18.06 4.41 31.00
N ALA A 46 -17.51 3.31 31.53
CA ALA A 46 -16.35 2.65 30.94
C ALA A 46 -16.58 2.19 29.49
N VAL A 47 -17.74 1.57 29.21
CA VAL A 47 -18.10 1.16 27.85
C VAL A 47 -18.23 2.37 26.93
N ARG A 48 -18.83 3.46 27.41
CA ARG A 48 -18.95 4.70 26.63
C ARG A 48 -17.58 5.27 26.28
N GLU A 49 -16.64 5.30 27.21
CA GLU A 49 -15.27 5.75 26.98
C GLU A 49 -14.58 4.87 25.91
N SER A 50 -14.61 3.53 26.08
CA SER A 50 -14.03 2.62 25.09
C SER A 50 -14.66 2.74 23.69
N GLN A 51 -15.96 3.05 23.59
CA GLN A 51 -16.63 3.28 22.31
C GLN A 51 -16.20 4.59 21.64
N VAL A 52 -15.91 5.63 22.43
CA VAL A 52 -15.36 6.90 21.91
C VAL A 52 -13.95 6.69 21.37
N GLU A 53 -13.08 6.01 22.14
CA GLU A 53 -11.72 5.67 21.71
C GLU A 53 -11.71 4.80 20.44
N LEU A 54 -12.58 3.78 20.38
CA LEU A 54 -12.70 2.93 19.20
C LEU A 54 -13.14 3.73 17.97
N ARG A 55 -14.08 4.65 18.12
CA ARG A 55 -14.49 5.55 17.02
C ARG A 55 -13.29 6.34 16.52
N GLU A 56 -12.53 6.96 17.43
CA GLU A 56 -11.34 7.74 17.07
C GLU A 56 -10.31 6.88 16.33
N HIS A 57 -10.07 5.65 16.78
CA HIS A 57 -9.18 4.72 16.09
C HIS A 57 -9.69 4.33 14.68
N ILE A 58 -10.99 4.12 14.51
CA ILE A 58 -11.60 3.85 13.20
C ILE A 58 -11.43 5.05 12.27
N ASP A 59 -11.69 6.26 12.75
CA ASP A 59 -11.60 7.49 11.95
C ASP A 59 -10.14 7.78 11.55
N ASN A 60 -9.19 7.57 12.48
CA ASN A 60 -7.76 7.70 12.22
C ASN A 60 -7.29 6.67 11.18
N LEU A 61 -7.71 5.40 11.31
CA LEU A 61 -7.37 4.36 10.35
C LEU A 61 -7.96 4.66 8.96
N ALA A 62 -9.22 5.10 8.89
CA ALA A 62 -9.85 5.47 7.64
C ALA A 62 -9.09 6.61 6.94
N THR A 63 -8.63 7.60 7.72
CA THR A 63 -7.81 8.71 7.22
C THR A 63 -6.47 8.23 6.67
N GLU A 64 -5.74 7.38 7.40
CA GLU A 64 -4.47 6.82 6.93
C GLU A 64 -4.66 5.94 5.68
N LEU A 65 -5.72 5.14 5.62
CA LEU A 65 -6.04 4.34 4.42
C LEU A 65 -6.35 5.22 3.21
N CYS A 66 -7.08 6.33 3.39
CA CYS A 66 -7.30 7.31 2.33
C CYS A 66 -5.98 7.93 1.87
N ARG A 67 -5.11 8.34 2.80
CA ARG A 67 -3.79 8.91 2.48
C ARG A 67 -2.92 7.92 1.70
N ILE A 68 -2.84 6.67 2.16
CA ILE A 68 -2.10 5.60 1.47
C ILE A 68 -2.67 5.38 0.07
N ASN A 69 -3.99 5.36 -0.08
CA ASN A 69 -4.64 5.19 -1.38
C ASN A 69 -4.34 6.36 -2.33
N GLU A 70 -4.28 7.59 -1.83
CA GLU A 70 -3.89 8.77 -2.61
C GLU A 70 -2.41 8.73 -3.01
N ASP A 71 -1.52 8.36 -2.08
CA ASP A 71 -0.08 8.19 -2.34
C ASP A 71 0.17 7.08 -3.37
N GLN A 72 -0.56 5.96 -3.30
CA GLN A 72 -0.48 4.86 -4.27
C GLN A 72 -1.10 5.20 -5.63
N LYS A 73 -2.06 6.13 -5.69
CA LYS A 73 -2.64 6.60 -6.96
C LYS A 73 -1.66 7.42 -7.80
N VAL A 74 -0.49 7.78 -7.27
CA VAL A 74 0.68 8.14 -8.07
C VAL A 74 1.26 6.86 -8.67
N ALA A 75 0.47 6.18 -9.50
CA ALA A 75 0.95 5.10 -10.35
C ALA A 75 1.98 5.72 -11.29
N LEU A 76 3.27 5.49 -11.00
CA LEU A 76 4.35 5.85 -11.90
C LEU A 76 4.00 5.30 -13.28
N ASP A 77 3.83 6.19 -14.26
CA ASP A 77 3.58 5.78 -15.63
C ASP A 77 4.86 5.09 -16.14
N LEU A 78 4.84 3.76 -16.14
CA LEU A 78 5.95 2.94 -16.60
C LEU A 78 5.99 2.82 -18.13
N ASP A 79 4.91 3.17 -18.84
CA ASP A 79 4.83 3.02 -20.30
C ASP A 79 5.96 3.75 -21.05
N PRO A 80 6.36 4.99 -20.69
CA PRO A 80 7.52 5.66 -21.27
C PRO A 80 8.82 4.85 -21.09
N TYR A 81 9.02 4.22 -19.95
CA TYR A 81 10.21 3.43 -19.63
C TYR A 81 10.19 2.07 -20.34
N VAL A 82 9.04 1.41 -20.38
CA VAL A 82 8.85 0.17 -21.17
C VAL A 82 9.11 0.45 -22.66
N LYS A 83 8.61 1.57 -23.20
CA LYS A 83 8.88 1.99 -24.59
C LYS A 83 10.37 2.21 -24.83
N LYS A 84 11.10 2.88 -23.92
CA LYS A 84 12.56 3.07 -24.00
C LYS A 84 13.29 1.71 -24.00
N LEU A 85 12.89 0.79 -23.11
CA LEU A 85 13.48 -0.55 -23.02
C LEU A 85 13.22 -1.38 -24.29
N LEU A 86 12.00 -1.34 -24.83
CA LEU A 86 11.66 -2.00 -26.08
C LEU A 86 12.45 -1.43 -27.26
N ASN A 87 12.66 -0.11 -27.30
CA ASN A 87 13.49 0.52 -28.32
C ASN A 87 14.95 0.03 -28.21
N ALA A 88 15.52 0.03 -27.00
CA ALA A 88 16.87 -0.49 -26.76
C ALA A 88 16.99 -1.96 -27.18
N ARG A 89 16.03 -2.82 -26.80
CA ARG A 89 15.97 -4.23 -27.21
C ARG A 89 15.99 -4.37 -28.73
N ARG A 90 15.17 -3.60 -29.46
CA ARG A 90 15.14 -3.62 -30.93
C ARG A 90 16.50 -3.25 -31.52
N ARG A 91 17.15 -2.21 -31.00
CA ARG A 91 18.49 -1.78 -31.45
C ARG A 91 19.56 -2.85 -31.20
N VAL A 92 19.54 -3.49 -30.03
CA VAL A 92 20.45 -4.60 -29.71
C VAL A 92 20.27 -5.76 -30.69
N VAL A 93 19.03 -6.14 -30.98
CA VAL A 93 18.73 -7.21 -31.96
C VAL A 93 19.26 -6.83 -33.35
N LEU A 94 19.06 -5.59 -33.78
CA LEU A 94 19.56 -5.10 -35.07
C LEU A 94 21.09 -5.18 -35.14
N VAL A 95 21.78 -4.67 -34.11
CA VAL A 95 23.24 -4.71 -34.04
C VAL A 95 23.76 -6.14 -34.04
N ASN A 96 23.11 -7.05 -33.30
CA ASN A 96 23.47 -8.47 -33.30
C ASN A 96 23.34 -9.08 -34.71
N ASN A 97 22.24 -8.79 -35.41
CA ASN A 97 22.05 -9.28 -36.78
C ASN A 97 23.12 -8.77 -37.76
N ILE A 98 23.48 -7.48 -37.66
CA ILE A 98 24.56 -6.90 -38.48
C ILE A 98 25.90 -7.57 -38.14
N LEU A 99 26.20 -7.75 -36.86
CA LEU A 99 27.44 -8.37 -36.40
C LEU A 99 27.56 -9.82 -36.90
N GLN A 100 26.50 -10.62 -36.75
CA GLN A 100 26.46 -12.01 -37.23
C GLN A 100 26.69 -12.07 -38.75
N ASN A 101 26.03 -11.20 -39.52
CA ASN A 101 26.23 -11.12 -40.97
C ASN A 101 27.67 -10.74 -41.35
N ALA A 102 28.25 -9.76 -40.67
CA ALA A 102 29.64 -9.35 -40.90
C ALA A 102 30.63 -10.47 -40.56
N GLN A 103 30.42 -11.15 -39.43
CA GLN A 103 31.24 -12.29 -39.00
C GLN A 103 31.19 -13.45 -40.00
N GLU A 104 29.99 -13.81 -40.49
CA GLU A 104 29.84 -14.87 -41.49
C GLU A 104 30.56 -14.53 -42.79
N ARG A 105 30.41 -13.30 -43.29
CA ARG A 105 31.13 -12.84 -44.50
C ARG A 105 32.64 -12.88 -44.30
N LEU A 106 33.13 -12.44 -43.14
CA LEU A 106 34.55 -12.48 -42.81
C LEU A 106 35.08 -13.91 -42.75
N ARG A 107 34.31 -14.83 -42.14
CA ARG A 107 34.66 -16.25 -42.05
C ARG A 107 34.79 -16.88 -43.43
N ARG A 108 33.84 -16.60 -44.34
CA ARG A 108 33.91 -17.05 -45.74
C ARG A 108 35.13 -16.51 -46.46
N LEU A 109 35.40 -15.21 -46.33
CA LEU A 109 36.57 -14.57 -46.94
C LEU A 109 37.88 -15.17 -46.43
N SER A 110 38.01 -15.34 -45.11
CA SER A 110 39.17 -15.97 -44.49
C SER A 110 39.40 -17.38 -45.05
N HIS A 111 38.32 -18.17 -45.20
CA HIS A 111 38.41 -19.50 -45.80
C HIS A 111 38.82 -19.45 -47.29
N SER A 112 38.27 -18.53 -48.08
CA SER A 112 38.67 -18.33 -49.49
C SER A 112 40.14 -17.93 -49.61
N VAL A 113 40.61 -17.01 -48.76
CA VAL A 113 42.02 -16.59 -48.73
C VAL A 113 42.91 -17.77 -48.35
N ALA A 114 42.59 -18.51 -47.29
CA ALA A 114 43.37 -19.67 -46.87
C ALA A 114 43.46 -20.73 -47.99
N LYS A 115 42.35 -21.02 -48.67
CA LYS A 115 42.30 -21.94 -49.81
C LYS A 115 43.18 -21.48 -50.96
N GLU A 116 43.11 -20.20 -51.34
CA GLU A 116 43.91 -19.63 -52.41
C GLU A 116 45.41 -19.56 -52.04
N THR A 117 45.74 -19.21 -50.81
CA THR A 117 47.11 -19.24 -50.30
C THR A 117 47.68 -20.65 -50.35
N ALA A 118 46.93 -21.66 -49.91
CA ALA A 118 47.34 -23.07 -50.00
C ALA A 118 47.54 -23.51 -51.46
N ARG A 119 46.63 -23.12 -52.36
CA ARG A 119 46.73 -23.40 -53.80
C ARG A 119 48.00 -22.79 -54.41
N ARG A 120 48.30 -21.52 -54.10
CA ARG A 120 49.51 -20.84 -54.60
C ARG A 120 50.78 -21.49 -54.07
N ARG A 121 50.81 -21.86 -52.78
CA ARG A 121 51.95 -22.61 -52.20
C ARG A 121 52.15 -23.94 -52.91
N ALA A 122 51.09 -24.73 -53.08
CA ALA A 122 51.16 -26.00 -53.80
C ALA A 122 51.63 -25.85 -55.26
N MET A 123 51.22 -24.79 -55.97
CA MET A 123 51.70 -24.51 -57.33
C MET A 123 53.20 -24.21 -57.36
N LEU A 124 53.70 -23.41 -56.41
CA LEU A 124 55.12 -23.10 -56.27
C LEU A 124 55.93 -24.35 -55.90
N ASP A 125 55.42 -25.19 -54.99
CA ASP A 125 56.05 -26.44 -54.58
C ASP A 125 56.01 -27.53 -55.66
N SER A 126 55.02 -27.49 -56.57
CA SER A 126 54.88 -28.47 -57.66
C SER A 126 55.83 -28.24 -58.85
N GLY A 127 56.56 -27.12 -58.89
CA GLY A 127 57.62 -26.88 -59.89
C GLY A 127 57.15 -26.95 -61.36
N VAL A 128 55.86 -26.79 -61.66
CA VAL A 128 55.36 -26.82 -63.04
C VAL A 128 55.62 -25.46 -63.69
N TYR A 129 56.83 -25.29 -64.23
CA TYR A 129 57.09 -24.30 -65.27
C TYR A 129 56.22 -24.63 -66.49
N PRO A 130 55.43 -23.69 -67.04
CA PRO A 130 54.84 -23.91 -68.35
C PRO A 130 56.00 -23.98 -69.36
N SER A 131 56.31 -25.19 -69.82
CA SER A 131 57.19 -25.45 -70.95
C SER A 131 56.56 -24.81 -72.19
N GLY A 132 57.00 -23.60 -72.52
CA GLY A 132 56.72 -22.92 -73.76
C GLY A 132 58.01 -22.82 -74.57
N SER A 133 58.26 -23.81 -75.43
CA SER A 133 59.23 -23.68 -76.53
C SER A 133 58.45 -23.55 -77.84
N PRO A 134 58.61 -22.46 -78.60
CA PRO A 134 58.31 -22.46 -80.02
C PRO A 134 59.62 -22.59 -80.80
N SER A 135 59.92 -23.79 -81.30
CA SER A 135 60.96 -23.95 -82.33
C SER A 135 60.38 -23.60 -83.69
N LYS A 136 61.11 -22.74 -84.42
CA LYS A 136 60.93 -22.46 -85.85
C LYS A 136 61.33 -23.67 -86.70
#